data_AF-A0A219YLC2-F1
#
_entry.id   AF-A0A219YLC2-F1
#
_cell.length_a   1.000
_cell.length_b   1.000
_cell.length_c   1.000
_cell.angle_alpha   90.00
_cell.angle_beta   90.00
_cell.angle_gamma   90.00
#
_symmetry.space_group_name_H-M   'P 1'
#
loop_
_entity.id
_entity.type
_entity.pdbx_description
1 polymer ?
#
loop_
_entity_poly.entity_id
_entity_poly.type
_entity_poly.pdbx_seq_one_letter_code
_entity_poly.pdbx_strand_id
1 'polypeptide(L)'
;HNTSKAIHKLDIPSFDWPIAPFPKLQYPLEEFVRENAQEEARCLEEVEDLIVKWRQKGKPVAGIVIEPIQAEGGDNHASPDFFFKLRNIARKHGCAFHVDEVQTGGGATGKFWAHEHWGLDDPLML
;
A
#
# COMPACT_ATOMS: atom_id res chain seq x y z
N HIS A 1 -32.74 16.16 -18.79
CA HIS A 1 -31.87 15.97 -19.97
C HIS A 1 -30.54 16.64 -19.64
N ASN A 2 -29.38 16.00 -19.40
CA ASN A 2 -28.80 14.74 -19.84
C ASN A 2 -27.69 14.39 -18.80
N THR A 3 -27.93 13.48 -17.84
CA THR A 3 -27.28 12.14 -17.67
C THR A 3 -25.77 12.02 -17.91
N SER A 4 -25.04 11.66 -16.84
CA SER A 4 -23.98 10.64 -16.83
C SER A 4 -23.91 10.04 -15.41
N LYS A 5 -24.85 9.13 -15.08
CA LYS A 5 -24.59 7.71 -14.71
C LYS A 5 -23.34 7.52 -13.83
N ALA A 6 -23.48 7.37 -12.51
CA ALA A 6 -23.82 6.11 -11.85
C ALA A 6 -22.99 4.92 -12.38
N ILE A 7 -21.81 4.72 -11.79
CA ILE A 7 -21.06 3.47 -11.87
C ILE A 7 -20.80 3.05 -10.43
N HIS A 8 -21.71 2.22 -9.93
CA HIS A 8 -21.52 1.26 -8.87
C HIS A 8 -20.57 1.65 -7.73
N LYS A 9 -21.11 2.36 -6.74
CA LYS A 9 -20.87 1.89 -5.36
C LYS A 9 -21.41 0.47 -5.33
N LEU A 10 -20.56 -0.53 -5.63
CA LEU A 10 -20.85 -1.88 -5.18
C LEU A 10 -21.18 -1.72 -3.69
N ASP A 11 -22.35 -2.18 -3.28
CA ASP A 11 -22.64 -2.53 -1.89
C ASP A 11 -21.69 -3.68 -1.51
N ILE A 12 -20.40 -3.35 -1.41
CA ILE A 12 -19.42 -4.17 -0.74
C ILE A 12 -19.84 -4.06 0.73
N PRO A 13 -20.38 -5.11 1.37
CA PRO A 13 -20.62 -5.05 2.81
C PRO A 13 -19.30 -4.60 3.43
N SER A 14 -19.32 -3.61 4.33
CA SER A 14 -18.11 -3.15 5.04
C SER A 14 -17.41 -4.39 5.59
N PHE A 15 -16.41 -4.88 4.87
CA PHE A 15 -15.83 -6.16 5.18
C PHE A 15 -15.04 -5.94 6.47
N ASP A 16 -15.17 -6.86 7.42
CA ASP A 16 -14.34 -6.91 8.63
C ASP A 16 -12.92 -7.29 8.18
N TRP A 17 -12.21 -6.35 7.55
CA TRP A 17 -10.84 -6.48 7.08
C TRP A 17 -9.94 -5.61 7.97
N PRO A 18 -8.73 -6.08 8.30
CA PRO A 18 -7.75 -5.21 8.95
C PRO A 18 -7.44 -4.02 8.05
N ILE A 19 -7.44 -2.82 8.65
CA ILE A 19 -6.96 -1.60 8.00
C ILE A 19 -5.72 -1.14 8.77
N ALA A 20 -4.59 -1.10 8.09
CA ALA A 20 -3.34 -0.55 8.62
C ALA A 20 -3.27 0.96 8.32
N PRO A 21 -2.57 1.75 9.14
CA PRO A 21 -2.32 3.15 8.82
C PRO A 21 -1.39 3.30 7.59
N PHE A 22 -1.58 4.39 6.86
CA PHE A 22 -0.61 4.87 5.87
C PHE A 22 0.25 5.97 6.51
N PRO A 23 1.57 6.03 6.24
CA PRO A 23 2.46 7.01 6.85
C PRO A 23 2.06 8.45 6.51
N LYS A 24 2.13 9.34 7.50
CA LYS A 24 1.89 10.77 7.34
C LYS A 24 3.20 11.54 7.39
N LEU A 25 3.78 11.80 6.23
CA LEU A 25 5.07 12.49 6.14
C LEU A 25 4.95 13.99 6.43
N GLN A 26 5.95 14.52 7.12
CA GLN A 26 6.12 15.94 7.40
C GLN A 26 7.03 16.59 6.34
N TYR A 27 6.70 17.83 5.98
CA TYR A 27 7.39 18.63 4.97
C TYR A 27 7.98 19.91 5.56
N PRO A 28 9.13 20.41 5.06
CA PRO A 28 9.93 19.86 3.96
C PRO A 28 10.60 18.52 4.28
N LEU A 29 10.64 17.58 3.33
CA LEU A 29 11.06 16.18 3.58
C LEU A 29 12.50 16.10 4.11
N GLU A 30 13.35 17.02 3.67
CA GLU A 30 14.77 17.10 4.01
C GLU A 30 15.01 17.50 5.47
N GLU A 31 14.05 18.19 6.08
CA GLU A 31 14.13 18.63 7.49
C GLU A 31 13.60 17.56 8.45
N PHE A 32 12.67 16.72 8.01
CA PHE A 32 11.97 15.72 8.83
C PHE A 32 12.36 14.27 8.50
N VAL A 33 13.57 14.04 7.95
CA VAL A 33 14.03 12.72 7.49
C VAL A 33 13.88 11.65 8.58
N ARG A 34 14.24 11.97 9.82
CA ARG A 34 14.20 11.01 10.93
C ARG A 34 12.77 10.69 11.36
N GLU A 35 11.94 11.72 11.50
CA GLU A 35 10.54 11.63 11.91
C GLU A 35 9.74 10.84 10.87
N ASN A 36 9.96 11.13 9.59
CA ASN A 36 9.34 10.44 8.46
C ASN A 36 9.74 8.96 8.41
N ALA A 37 11.03 8.66 8.58
CA ALA A 37 11.50 7.27 8.65
C ALA A 37 10.91 6.50 9.84
N GLN A 38 10.73 7.17 10.99
CA GLN A 38 10.09 6.57 12.17
C GLN A 38 8.60 6.30 11.94
N GLU A 39 7.89 7.22 11.30
CA GLU A 39 6.48 7.05 10.97
C GLU A 39 6.26 5.91 9.96
N GLU A 40 7.11 5.81 8.94
CA GLU A 40 7.09 4.67 8.01
C GLU A 40 7.37 3.34 8.72
N ALA A 41 8.36 3.31 9.62
CA ALA A 41 8.65 2.12 10.41
C ALA A 41 7.48 1.70 11.31
N ARG A 42 6.82 2.66 11.97
CA ARG A 42 5.62 2.41 12.78
C ARG A 42 4.49 1.80 11.95
N CYS A 43 4.21 2.37 10.77
CA CYS A 43 3.17 1.84 9.88
C CYS A 43 3.50 0.41 9.40
N LEU A 44 4.76 0.11 9.10
CA LEU A 44 5.19 -1.25 8.71
C LEU A 44 5.03 -2.25 9.87
N GLU A 45 5.40 -1.87 11.09
CA GLU A 45 5.21 -2.69 12.29
C GLU A 45 3.72 -3.00 12.51
N GLU A 46 2.85 -2.00 12.38
CA GLU A 46 1.40 -2.19 12.53
C GLU A 46 0.78 -3.09 11.46
N VAL A 47 1.27 -3.03 10.22
CA VAL A 47 0.88 -3.99 9.17
C VAL A 47 1.22 -5.41 9.60
N GLU A 48 2.45 -5.64 10.06
CA GLU A 48 2.90 -6.97 10.47
C GLU A 48 2.12 -7.49 11.68
N ASP A 49 1.87 -6.63 12.68
CA ASP A 49 1.06 -6.95 13.85
C ASP A 49 -0.38 -7.32 13.48
N LEU A 50 -0.99 -6.59 12.54
CA LEU A 50 -2.33 -6.91 12.05
C LEU A 50 -2.36 -8.28 11.38
N ILE A 51 -1.38 -8.61 10.54
CA ILE A 51 -1.29 -9.93 9.89
C ILE A 51 -1.23 -11.04 10.95
N VAL A 52 -0.37 -10.89 11.96
CA VAL A 52 -0.21 -11.88 13.04
C VAL A 52 -1.49 -12.01 13.87
N LYS A 53 -2.07 -10.88 14.29
CA LYS A 53 -3.31 -10.83 15.08
C LYS A 53 -4.47 -11.50 14.36
N TRP A 54 -4.61 -11.28 13.06
CA TRP A 54 -5.69 -11.87 12.26
C TRP A 54 -5.51 -13.37 12.04
N ARG A 55 -4.26 -13.83 11.85
CA ARG A 55 -3.93 -15.25 11.86
C ARG A 55 -4.33 -15.91 13.18
N GLN A 56 -4.03 -15.30 14.33
CA GLN A 56 -4.40 -15.83 15.65
C GLN A 56 -5.92 -15.89 15.89
N LYS A 57 -6.69 -15.02 15.23
CA LYS A 57 -8.17 -15.06 15.24
C LYS A 57 -8.77 -16.15 14.33
N GLY A 58 -7.95 -16.95 13.66
CA GLY A 58 -8.41 -17.94 12.67
C GLY A 58 -8.88 -17.32 11.35
N LYS A 59 -8.53 -16.06 11.09
CA LYS A 59 -8.86 -15.32 9.86
C LYS A 59 -7.57 -14.82 9.19
N PRO A 60 -6.73 -15.69 8.61
CA PRO A 60 -5.45 -15.27 8.04
C PRO A 60 -5.64 -14.24 6.92
N VAL A 61 -4.75 -13.26 6.86
CA VAL A 61 -4.74 -12.23 5.79
C VAL A 61 -4.23 -12.87 4.50
N ALA A 62 -5.07 -12.87 3.46
CA ALA A 62 -4.73 -13.45 2.15
C ALA A 62 -3.89 -12.51 1.27
N GLY A 63 -4.03 -11.19 1.44
CA GLY A 63 -3.32 -10.21 0.64
C GLY A 63 -3.35 -8.81 1.23
N ILE A 64 -2.44 -7.98 0.75
CA ILE A 64 -2.35 -6.56 1.03
C ILE A 64 -2.66 -5.81 -0.26
N VAL A 65 -3.59 -4.86 -0.18
CA VAL A 65 -3.94 -3.93 -1.26
C VAL A 65 -3.56 -2.53 -0.80
N ILE A 66 -2.84 -1.78 -1.64
CA ILE A 66 -2.38 -0.42 -1.32
C ILE A 66 -2.49 0.49 -2.54
N GLU A 67 -2.95 1.73 -2.30
CA GLU A 67 -2.95 2.82 -3.27
C GLU A 67 -1.69 3.70 -3.02
N PRO A 68 -0.76 3.84 -3.99
CA PRO A 68 0.49 4.59 -3.78
C PRO A 68 0.32 6.10 -3.57
N ILE A 69 -0.77 6.65 -4.10
CA ILE A 69 -1.11 8.07 -4.02
C ILE A 69 -2.59 8.15 -3.65
N GLN A 70 -2.88 8.52 -2.41
CA GLN A 70 -4.26 8.67 -1.95
C GLN A 70 -4.85 10.00 -2.43
N ALA A 71 -5.30 10.06 -3.69
CA ALA A 71 -5.71 11.31 -4.32
C ALA A 71 -6.97 11.97 -3.72
N GLU A 72 -7.84 11.23 -3.02
CA GLU A 72 -9.05 11.79 -2.40
C GLU A 72 -8.82 12.35 -0.98
N GLY A 73 -7.64 12.11 -0.36
CA GLY A 73 -7.37 12.42 1.05
C GLY A 73 -6.30 13.50 1.30
N GLY A 74 -5.72 14.07 0.25
CA GLY A 74 -4.49 14.88 0.28
C GLY A 74 -3.28 14.03 -0.14
N ASP A 75 -2.26 14.65 -0.74
CA ASP A 75 -1.07 14.02 -1.32
C ASP A 75 -0.23 13.24 -0.28
N ASN A 76 -0.76 12.10 0.20
CA ASN A 76 -0.07 11.20 1.12
C ASN A 76 0.85 10.33 0.28
N HIS A 77 2.14 10.56 0.43
CA HIS A 77 3.20 9.79 -0.21
C HIS A 77 3.95 8.99 0.85
N ALA A 78 4.54 7.89 0.42
CA ALA A 78 5.52 7.14 1.20
C ALA A 78 6.80 6.99 0.36
N SER A 79 7.92 6.75 1.03
CA SER A 79 9.19 6.52 0.37
C SER A 79 9.16 5.22 -0.45
N PRO A 80 9.98 5.10 -1.51
CA PRO A 80 10.16 3.83 -2.22
C PRO A 80 10.60 2.67 -1.29
N ASP A 81 11.38 2.97 -0.26
CA ASP A 81 11.84 2.00 0.74
C ASP A 81 10.69 1.44 1.58
N PHE A 82 9.70 2.27 1.93
CA PHE A 82 8.47 1.82 2.60
C PHE A 82 7.74 0.75 1.77
N PHE A 83 7.48 1.00 0.48
CA PHE A 83 6.79 0.04 -0.39
C PHE A 83 7.60 -1.26 -0.57
N PHE A 84 8.94 -1.15 -0.67
CA PHE A 84 9.81 -2.33 -0.73
C PHE A 84 9.71 -3.18 0.54
N LYS A 85 9.77 -2.56 1.72
CA LYS A 85 9.63 -3.26 3.01
C LYS A 85 8.24 -3.86 3.17
N LEU A 86 7.20 -3.14 2.76
CA LEU A 86 5.82 -3.64 2.80
C LEU A 86 5.64 -4.90 1.94
N ARG A 87 6.19 -4.92 0.73
CA ARG A 87 6.20 -6.11 -0.14
C ARG A 87 6.96 -7.27 0.51
N ASN A 88 8.08 -6.99 1.20
CA ASN A 88 8.81 -8.03 1.92
C ASN A 88 8.02 -8.60 3.10
N ILE A 89 7.26 -7.77 3.83
CA ILE A 89 6.33 -8.23 4.87
C ILE A 89 5.26 -9.14 4.25
N ALA A 90 4.64 -8.73 3.15
CA ALA A 90 3.65 -9.55 2.45
C ALA A 90 4.21 -10.94 2.09
N ARG A 91 5.38 -10.96 1.45
CA ARG A 91 6.10 -12.20 1.08
C ARG A 91 6.44 -13.05 2.30
N LYS A 92 6.95 -12.45 3.38
CA LYS A 92 7.31 -13.13 4.64
C LYS A 92 6.10 -13.88 5.23
N HIS A 93 4.90 -13.33 5.10
CA HIS A 93 3.68 -13.91 5.65
C HIS A 93 2.85 -14.72 4.67
N GLY A 94 3.29 -14.85 3.41
CA GLY A 94 2.55 -15.55 2.36
C GLY A 94 1.29 -14.80 1.90
N CYS A 95 1.26 -13.48 2.06
CA CYS A 95 0.19 -12.63 1.58
C CYS A 95 0.46 -12.20 0.13
N ALA A 96 -0.56 -12.23 -0.73
CA ALA A 96 -0.50 -11.56 -2.02
C ALA A 96 -0.24 -10.04 -1.83
N PHE A 97 0.45 -9.41 -2.77
CA PHE A 97 0.73 -7.97 -2.71
C PHE A 97 0.25 -7.31 -3.99
N HIS A 98 -0.76 -6.45 -3.87
CA HIS A 98 -1.35 -5.73 -4.99
C HIS A 98 -1.26 -4.23 -4.76
N VAL A 99 -0.79 -3.52 -5.78
CA VAL A 99 -0.73 -2.06 -5.80
C VAL A 99 -1.78 -1.60 -6.80
N ASP A 100 -2.82 -0.92 -6.30
CA ASP A 100 -3.91 -0.41 -7.12
C ASP A 100 -3.59 1.03 -7.56
N GLU A 101 -3.31 1.21 -8.86
CA GLU A 101 -3.04 2.51 -9.49
C GLU A 101 -4.21 2.91 -10.41
N VAL A 102 -5.44 3.00 -9.89
CA VAL A 102 -6.60 3.54 -10.62
C VAL A 102 -6.69 5.06 -10.50
N GLN A 103 -5.59 5.78 -10.69
CA GLN A 103 -5.69 7.22 -10.96
C GLN A 103 -4.55 7.79 -11.79
N THR A 104 -4.47 7.38 -13.07
CA THR A 104 -4.25 8.27 -14.24
C THR A 104 -4.04 7.42 -15.49
N GLY A 105 -5.13 7.22 -16.24
CA GLY A 105 -4.98 6.94 -17.67
C GLY A 105 -4.21 8.09 -18.31
N GLY A 106 -2.96 7.84 -18.69
CA GLY A 106 -2.17 8.73 -19.54
C GLY A 106 -0.93 9.35 -18.89
N GLY A 107 0.15 8.57 -18.82
CA GLY A 107 1.50 9.08 -19.08
C GLY A 107 2.23 9.75 -17.91
N ALA A 108 3.12 9.00 -17.25
CA ALA A 108 4.56 9.32 -17.14
C ALA A 108 5.30 8.49 -16.07
N THR A 109 4.63 7.70 -15.24
CA THR A 109 5.28 6.94 -14.16
C THR A 109 5.04 5.43 -14.22
N GLY A 110 4.92 4.88 -15.42
CA GLY A 110 4.91 3.43 -15.70
C GLY A 110 6.20 2.67 -15.31
N LYS A 111 6.97 3.20 -14.36
CA LYS A 111 8.19 2.66 -13.73
C LYS A 111 8.11 2.73 -12.20
N PHE A 112 6.93 2.53 -11.59
CA PHE A 112 6.84 2.39 -10.11
C PHE A 112 7.63 1.17 -9.62
N TRP A 113 7.78 0.19 -10.49
CA TRP A 113 8.79 -0.84 -10.38
C TRP A 113 10.14 -0.16 -10.59
N ALA A 114 10.89 -0.05 -9.52
CA ALA A 114 12.30 0.24 -9.54
C ALA A 114 13.09 -0.85 -10.30
N HIS A 115 12.72 -1.28 -11.51
CA HIS A 115 13.27 -2.42 -12.27
C HIS A 115 14.80 -2.40 -12.40
N GLU A 116 15.46 -1.29 -12.03
CA GLU A 116 16.90 -1.10 -12.07
C GLU A 116 17.61 -1.40 -10.73
N HIS A 117 16.91 -1.84 -9.68
CA HIS A 117 17.52 -2.31 -8.42
C HIS A 117 17.08 -3.72 -7.98
N TRP A 118 16.65 -4.57 -8.92
CA TRP A 118 16.19 -5.93 -8.61
C TRP A 118 17.28 -6.93 -8.93
N GLY A 119 18.38 -6.88 -8.17
CA GLY A 119 19.28 -8.02 -8.03
C GLY A 119 18.61 -9.20 -7.29
N LEU A 120 17.42 -9.60 -7.73
CA LEU A 120 16.61 -10.68 -7.18
C LEU A 120 16.07 -11.51 -8.36
N ASP A 121 16.62 -12.71 -8.51
CA ASP A 121 16.36 -13.70 -9.56
C ASP A 121 14.95 -14.35 -9.53
N ASP A 122 13.94 -13.73 -8.92
CA ASP A 122 12.66 -14.40 -8.70
C ASP A 122 11.44 -13.61 -9.21
N PRO A 123 10.94 -13.95 -10.42
CA PRO A 123 9.69 -13.45 -10.94
C PRO A 123 8.55 -14.37 -10.48
N LEU A 124 7.81 -13.98 -9.44
CA LEU A 124 6.56 -14.67 -9.12
C LEU A 124 5.40 -13.68 -9.06
N MET A 125 4.76 -13.53 -10.22
CA MET A 125 3.31 -13.61 -10.31
C MET A 125 2.90 -15.03 -9.95
N LEU A 126 2.00 -15.19 -8.97
CA LEU A 126 0.88 -16.14 -8.93
C LEU A 126 -0.04 -15.78 -7.77
#